data_AF-A0A9E5EBW0-F1
#
_entry.id   AF-A0A9E5EBW0-F1
#
_cell.length_a   1.000
_cell.length_b   1.000
_cell.length_c   1.000
_cell.angle_alpha   90.00
_cell.angle_beta   90.00
_cell.angle_gamma   90.00
#
_symmetry.space_group_name_H-M   'P 1'
#
loop_
_entity.id
_entity.type
_entity.pdbx_description
1 polymer ?
#
loop_
_entity_poly.entity_id
_entity_poly.type
_entity_poly.pdbx_seq_one_letter_code
_entity_poly.pdbx_strand_id
1 'polypeptide(L)' 'MDPERTKRIILALESLTSPQAVKDDILQALKQLDAEISSADSGLPADLDHYLRRRSYEKALIYLQGGKPGAGTCGRGS' A
#
# COMPACT_ATOMS: atom_id res chain seq x y z
N MET A 1 -2.43 2.44 14.95
CA MET A 1 -1.81 1.41 14.09
C MET A 1 -0.31 1.41 14.35
N ASP A 2 0.32 0.25 14.47
CA ASP A 2 1.75 0.13 14.75
C ASP A 2 2.62 0.78 13.67
N PRO A 3 3.58 1.66 14.05
CA PRO A 3 4.40 2.37 13.08
C PRO A 3 5.28 1.42 12.24
N GLU A 4 5.67 0.28 12.79
CA GLU A 4 6.42 -0.74 12.06
C GLU A 4 5.57 -1.45 11.01
N ARG A 5 4.30 -1.74 11.35
CA ARG A 5 3.33 -2.31 10.41
C ARG A 5 3.06 -1.36 9.25
N THR A 6 2.88 -0.08 9.54
CA THR A 6 2.74 0.96 8.53
C THR A 6 3.94 0.98 7.58
N LYS A 7 5.17 0.96 8.11
CA LYS A 7 6.39 0.91 7.28
C LYS A 7 6.43 -0.34 6.38
N ARG A 8 6.09 -1.52 6.90
CA ARG A 8 6.08 -2.76 6.11
C ARG A 8 5.06 -2.72 4.97
N ILE A 9 3.88 -2.13 5.21
CA ILE A 9 2.86 -1.94 4.18
C ILE A 9 3.35 -0.94 3.12
N ILE A 10 3.97 0.18 3.53
CA ILE A 10 4.55 1.16 2.58
C ILE A 10 5.57 0.48 1.67
N LEU A 11 6.55 -0.24 2.23
CA LEU A 11 7.60 -0.91 1.44
C LEU A 11 7.02 -1.93 0.45
N ALA A 12 6.00 -2.69 0.86
CA ALA A 12 5.31 -3.62 -0.02
C ALA A 12 4.60 -2.88 -1.16
N LEU A 13 3.87 -1.81 -0.85
CA LEU A 13 3.19 -1.00 -1.87
C LEU A 13 4.17 -0.32 -2.83
N GLU A 14 5.29 0.22 -2.35
CA GLU A 14 6.33 0.82 -3.18
C GLU A 14 6.88 -0.20 -4.19
N SER A 15 7.14 -1.43 -3.73
CA SER A 15 7.59 -2.54 -4.59
C SER A 15 6.54 -2.90 -5.64
N LEU A 16 5.26 -2.88 -5.29
CA LEU A 16 4.15 -3.16 -6.22
C LEU A 16 3.92 -2.04 -7.26
N THR A 17 4.24 -0.79 -6.90
CA THR A 17 4.11 0.37 -7.79
C THR A 17 5.38 0.69 -8.57
N SER A 18 6.49 0.02 -8.27
CA SER A 18 7.77 0.27 -8.91
C SER A 18 7.77 -0.27 -10.36
N PRO A 19 8.09 0.55 -11.37
CA PRO A 19 8.16 0.11 -12.76
C PRO A 19 9.34 -0.84 -13.03
N GLN A 20 10.29 -0.95 -12.08
CA GLN A 20 11.47 -1.81 -12.19
C GLN A 20 11.31 -3.14 -11.44
N ALA A 21 10.18 -3.38 -10.76
CA ALA A 21 9.98 -4.59 -9.98
C ALA A 21 9.95 -5.83 -10.89
N VAL A 22 10.75 -6.84 -10.57
CA VAL A 22 10.67 -8.13 -11.25
C VAL A 22 9.54 -8.98 -10.67
N LYS A 23 9.12 -10.01 -11.41
CA LYS A 23 7.98 -10.85 -11.04
C LYS A 23 8.09 -11.43 -9.62
N ASP A 24 9.28 -11.85 -9.21
CA ASP A 24 9.53 -12.37 -7.85
C ASP A 24 9.33 -11.30 -6.78
N ASP A 25 9.81 -10.06 -7.00
CA ASP A 25 9.59 -8.95 -6.06
C ASP A 25 8.10 -8.62 -5.92
N ILE A 26 7.36 -8.60 -7.02
CA ILE A 26 5.91 -8.36 -7.01
C ILE A 26 5.21 -9.45 -6.20
N LEU A 27 5.56 -10.72 -6.41
CA LEU A 27 4.96 -11.84 -5.67
C LEU A 27 5.31 -11.79 -4.17
N GLN A 28 6.56 -11.45 -3.84
CA GLN A 28 6.98 -11.29 -2.45
C GLN A 28 6.27 -10.12 -1.77
N ALA A 29 6.15 -8.98 -2.46
CA ALA A 29 5.45 -7.80 -1.97
C ALA A 29 3.95 -8.07 -1.77
N LEU A 30 3.30 -8.81 -2.70
CA LEU A 30 1.91 -9.24 -2.53
C LEU A 30 1.74 -10.14 -1.30
N LYS A 31 2.60 -11.15 -1.12
CA LYS A 31 2.55 -12.04 0.06
C LYS A 31 2.74 -11.28 1.36
N GLN A 32 3.69 -10.35 1.39
CA GLN A 32 3.95 -9.52 2.57
C GLN A 32 2.75 -8.62 2.85
N LEU A 33 2.19 -7.98 1.82
CA LEU A 33 0.99 -7.15 1.96
C LEU A 33 -0.18 -7.98 2.49
N ASP A 34 -0.46 -9.14 1.90
CA ASP A 34 -1.53 -10.05 2.33
C ASP A 34 -1.36 -10.48 3.80
N ALA A 35 -0.14 -10.77 4.25
CA ALA A 35 0.12 -11.11 5.65
C ALA A 35 -0.21 -9.95 6.61
N GLU A 36 0.10 -8.71 6.20
CA GLU A 36 -0.21 -7.53 7.01
C GLU A 36 -1.69 -7.14 6.96
N ILE A 37 -2.50 -7.58 5.98
CA ILE A 37 -3.91 -7.17 5.81
C ILE A 37 -4.92 -8.32 6.02
N SER A 38 -4.50 -9.58 6.03
CA SER A 38 -5.37 -10.76 6.20
C SER A 38 -5.94 -10.93 7.61
N SER A 39 -5.56 -10.08 8.56
CA SER A 39 -6.10 -10.19 9.93
C SER A 39 -7.56 -9.72 9.97
N ALA A 40 -8.47 -10.55 10.49
CA ALA A 40 -9.90 -10.19 10.61
C ALA A 40 -10.12 -8.95 11.50
N ASP A 41 -9.25 -8.75 12.49
CA ASP A 41 -9.15 -7.53 13.31
C ASP A 41 -7.92 -6.73 12.85
N SER A 42 -7.88 -6.38 11.56
CA SER A 42 -6.71 -5.73 10.99
C SER A 42 -6.32 -4.43 11.69
N GLY A 43 -7.24 -3.76 12.38
CA GLY A 43 -7.02 -2.43 12.94
C GLY A 43 -6.64 -1.40 11.88
N LEU A 44 -6.87 -1.71 10.60
CA LEU A 44 -6.60 -0.83 9.48
C LEU A 44 -7.69 0.23 9.43
N PRO A 45 -7.34 1.50 9.16
CA PRO A 45 -8.33 2.53 8.87
C PRO A 45 -9.21 2.13 7.68
N ALA A 46 -10.51 2.46 7.76
CA ALA A 46 -11.48 2.09 6.73
C ALA A 46 -11.11 2.58 5.31
N ASP A 47 -10.54 3.78 5.20
CA ASP A 47 -10.04 4.31 3.92
C ASP A 47 -8.90 3.46 3.34
N LEU A 48 -7.96 3.05 4.19
CA LEU A 48 -6.82 2.24 3.78
C LEU A 48 -7.26 0.84 3.34
N ASP A 49 -8.11 0.18 4.12
CA ASP A 49 -8.70 -1.12 3.75
C ASP A 49 -9.46 -1.02 2.42
N HIS A 50 -10.22 0.06 2.21
CA HIS A 50 -10.91 0.30 0.94
C HIS A 50 -9.95 0.39 -0.25
N TYR A 51 -8.84 1.13 -0.14
CA TYR A 51 -7.85 1.23 -1.22
C TYR A 51 -7.18 -0.11 -1.50
N LEU A 52 -6.81 -0.86 -0.46
CA LEU A 52 -6.14 -2.16 -0.58
C LEU A 52 -7.05 -3.21 -1.24
N ARG A 53 -8.32 -3.28 -0.84
CA ARG A 53 -9.32 -4.18 -1.46
C ARG A 53 -9.55 -3.90 -2.94
N ARG A 54 -9.48 -2.62 -3.34
CA ARG A 54 -9.61 -2.20 -4.74
C ARG A 54 -8.30 -2.27 -5.52
N ARG A 55 -7.21 -2.76 -4.91
CA ARG A 55 -5.85 -2.77 -5.48
C ARG A 55 -5.38 -1.39 -5.93
N SER A 56 -5.84 -0.35 -5.25
CA SER A 56 -5.50 1.04 -5.52
C SER A 56 -4.23 1.43 -4.74
N TYR A 57 -3.12 0.74 -5.01
CA TYR A 57 -1.89 0.81 -4.22
C TYR A 57 -1.28 2.22 -4.12
N GLU A 58 -1.33 3.01 -5.19
CA GLU A 58 -0.89 4.42 -5.17
C GLU A 58 -1.68 5.27 -4.16
N LYS A 59 -3.00 5.08 -4.06
CA LYS A 59 -3.82 5.80 -3.07
C LYS A 59 -3.54 5.36 -1.65
N ALA A 60 -3.28 4.05 -1.46
CA ALA A 60 -2.87 3.52 -0.17
C ALA A 60 -1.52 4.10 0.28
N LEU A 61 -0.55 4.25 -0.64
CA LEU A 61 0.72 4.93 -0.36
C LEU A 61 0.53 6.38 0.06
N ILE A 62 -0.25 7.16 -0.71
CA ILE A 62 -0.53 8.57 -0.40
C ILE A 62 -1.15 8.69 1.00
N TYR A 63 -2.14 7.84 1.31
CA TYR A 63 -2.78 7.81 2.62
C TYR A 63 -1.79 7.52 3.76
N LEU A 64 -0.93 6.51 3.59
CA LEU A 64 0.06 6.10 4.60
C LEU A 64 1.20 7.11 4.80
N GLN A 65 1.54 7.88 3.77
CA GLN A 65 2.52 8.96 3.85
C GLN A 65 1.96 10.24 4.51
N GLY A 66 0.71 10.22 4.98
CA GLY A 66 0.05 11.37 5.59
C GLY A 66 -0.52 12.37 4.58
N GLY A 67 -0.55 12.01 3.30
CA GLY A 67 -1.26 12.76 2.27
C GLY A 67 -2.76 12.49 2.34
N LYS A 68 -3.59 13.50 2.13
CA LYS A 68 -4.99 13.27 1.77
C LYS A 68 -5.00 12.73 0.34
N PRO A 69 -5.58 11.56 0.05
CA PRO A 69 -5.82 11.11 -1.31
C PRO A 69 -6.91 12.01 -1.92
N GLY A 70 -6.52 13.23 -2.29
CA GLY A 70 -7.36 14.18 -2.99
C GLY A 70 -7.74 13.58 -4.33
N ALA A 71 -8.99 13.78 -4.73
CA ALA A 71 -9.45 13.51 -6.08
C ALA A 71 -8.48 14.17 -7.09
N GLY A 72 -7.64 13.36 -7.75
CA GLY A 72 -6.85 13.78 -8.90
C GLY A 72 -5.40 14.22 -8.65
N THR A 73 -4.56 13.41 -7.99
CA THR A 73 -3.10 13.53 -8.19
C THR A 73 -2.57 12.34 -8.97
N CYS A 74 -2.91 12.32 -10.26
CA CYS A 74 -2.09 11.63 -11.25
C CYS A 74 -0.81 12.46 -11.44
N GLY A 75 0.36 11.83 -11.27
CA GLY A 75 1.62 12.29 -11.83
C GLY A 75 2.41 13.26 -10.98
N ARG A 76 3.56 12.80 -10.49
CA ARG A 76 4.85 13.42 -10.79
C ARG A 76 5.96 12.39 -10.59
N GLY A 77 6.20 11.60 -11.65
CA GLY A 77 7.57 11.25 -12.01
C GLY A 77 8.19 12.44 -12.73
N SER A 78 9.32 12.92 -12.25
CA SER A 78 10.39 13.64 -12.98
C SER A 78 11.57 13.76 -12.05
#